data_AF-A0A6J5ETM6-F1
#
_entry.id   AF-A0A6J5ETM6-F1
#
_cell.length_a   1.000
_cell.length_b   1.000
_cell.length_c   1.000
_cell.angle_alpha   90.00
_cell.angle_beta   90.00
_cell.angle_gamma   90.00
#
_symmetry.space_group_name_H-M   'P 1'
#
loop_
_entity.id
_entity.type
_entity.pdbx_description
1 polymer ?
#
loop_
_entity_poly.entity_id
_entity_poly.type
_entity_poly.pdbx_seq_one_letter_code
_entity_poly.pdbx_strand_id
1 'polypeptide(L)'
;MVSGSTGANPLALLEDALDKANKNAATMGGASPTRALISLRRLGTLVGVVDTLDVRRERPDKGFAKLRDHRLSALRKLLDAGDVGYDNEMKAVCSDFRILVERSVEKVMLSGLIERFRRSVQTQQIRSLAKITPDDCVLVDQMMTKYSRFEHSQSDEIDADLPGVDELADDLKLMIDWIGEFDKRAAA
;
A
#
# COMPACT_ATOMS: atom_id res chain seq x y z
N MET A 1 0.99 -30.81 24.96
CA MET A 1 0.94 -30.69 23.48
C MET A 1 -0.38 -30.02 23.12
N VAL A 2 -0.38 -28.71 22.89
CA VAL A 2 -1.60 -28.00 22.47
C VAL A 2 -1.69 -28.13 20.96
N SER A 3 -2.69 -28.89 20.51
CA SER A 3 -3.07 -29.03 19.11
C SER A 3 -3.44 -27.65 18.55
N GLY A 4 -2.57 -27.08 17.74
CA GLY A 4 -2.83 -25.84 17.01
C GLY A 4 -3.92 -26.09 15.98
N SER A 5 -5.15 -25.66 16.28
CA SER A 5 -6.22 -25.54 15.29
C SER A 5 -5.71 -24.68 14.14
N THR A 6 -5.36 -25.32 13.03
CA THR A 6 -5.05 -24.67 11.76
C THR A 6 -6.38 -24.28 11.13
N GLY A 7 -7.05 -23.30 11.72
CA GLY A 7 -8.25 -22.71 11.12
C GLY A 7 -7.87 -22.12 9.78
N ALA A 8 -8.32 -22.73 8.69
CA ALA A 8 -8.08 -22.23 7.35
C ALA A 8 -8.57 -20.78 7.25
N ASN A 9 -7.70 -19.89 6.77
CA ASN A 9 -8.03 -18.49 6.58
C ASN A 9 -9.22 -18.38 5.60
N PRO A 10 -10.38 -17.82 6.01
CA PRO A 10 -11.56 -17.72 5.15
C PRO A 10 -11.29 -16.99 3.83
N LEU A 11 -10.36 -16.02 3.83
CA LEU A 11 -9.93 -15.33 2.61
C LEU A 11 -9.21 -16.26 1.66
N ALA A 12 -8.28 -17.09 2.17
CA ALA A 12 -7.55 -18.05 1.34
C ALA A 12 -8.50 -19.09 0.72
N LEU A 13 -9.50 -19.54 1.47
CA LEU A 13 -10.55 -20.44 0.95
C LEU A 13 -11.38 -19.78 -0.17
N LEU A 14 -11.68 -18.49 -0.02
CA LEU A 14 -12.41 -17.72 -1.03
C LEU A 14 -11.56 -17.50 -2.29
N GLU A 15 -10.28 -17.19 -2.12
CA GLU A 15 -9.31 -17.02 -3.21
C GLU A 15 -9.14 -18.32 -4.00
N ASP A 16 -8.94 -19.45 -3.33
CA ASP A 16 -8.86 -20.78 -3.95
C ASP A 16 -10.14 -21.15 -4.71
N ALA A 17 -11.31 -20.81 -4.15
CA ALA A 17 -12.60 -21.05 -4.79
C ALA A 17 -12.78 -20.20 -6.05
N LEU A 18 -12.36 -18.94 -6.02
CA LEU A 18 -12.39 -18.03 -7.17
C LEU A 18 -11.44 -18.48 -8.27
N ASP A 19 -10.22 -18.91 -7.93
CA ASP A 19 -9.25 -19.41 -8.90
C ASP A 19 -9.74 -20.69 -9.59
N LYS A 20 -10.37 -21.60 -8.84
CA LYS A 20 -11.04 -22.77 -9.41
C LYS A 20 -12.20 -22.36 -10.33
N ALA A 21 -13.05 -21.43 -9.90
CA ALA A 21 -14.17 -20.95 -10.69
C ALA A 21 -13.72 -20.29 -12.01
N ASN A 22 -12.65 -19.50 -11.98
CA ASN A 22 -12.07 -18.86 -13.17
C ASN A 22 -11.49 -19.90 -14.15
N LYS A 23 -10.78 -20.92 -13.66
CA LYS A 23 -10.27 -22.02 -14.50
C LYS A 23 -11.40 -22.80 -15.16
N ASN A 24 -12.50 -23.02 -14.43
CA ASN A 24 -13.69 -23.70 -14.95
C ASN A 24 -14.43 -22.83 -15.98
N ALA A 25 -14.55 -21.52 -15.74
CA ALA A 25 -15.14 -20.57 -16.69
C ALA A 25 -14.36 -20.52 -18.02
N ALA A 26 -13.03 -20.55 -17.94
CA ALA A 26 -12.15 -20.60 -19.11
C ALA A 26 -12.25 -21.90 -19.93
N THR A 27 -12.62 -23.02 -19.31
CA THR A 27 -12.77 -24.33 -19.99
C THR A 27 -14.18 -24.60 -20.50
N MET A 28 -15.21 -24.05 -19.84
CA MET A 28 -16.62 -24.31 -20.16
C MET A 28 -17.34 -23.14 -20.85
N GLY A 29 -16.64 -22.03 -21.14
CA GLY A 29 -17.22 -20.87 -21.82
C GLY A 29 -18.18 -20.03 -20.97
N GLY A 30 -17.98 -20.02 -19.64
CA GLY A 30 -18.81 -19.29 -18.68
C GLY A 30 -18.27 -17.89 -18.34
N ALA A 31 -19.11 -17.04 -17.74
CA ALA A 31 -18.68 -15.74 -17.22
C ALA A 31 -17.78 -15.92 -15.98
N SER A 32 -16.59 -15.31 -16.00
CA SER A 32 -15.67 -15.33 -14.86
C SER A 32 -16.24 -14.51 -13.69
N PRO A 33 -16.36 -15.08 -12.48
CA PRO A 33 -16.82 -14.34 -11.32
C PRO A 33 -15.85 -13.21 -10.94
N THR A 34 -16.39 -12.02 -10.73
CA THR A 34 -15.63 -10.84 -10.25
C THR A 34 -15.72 -10.70 -8.73
N ARG A 35 -14.63 -10.23 -8.11
CA ARG A 35 -14.55 -9.92 -6.67
C ARG A 35 -14.32 -8.43 -6.45
N ALA A 36 -14.92 -7.90 -5.39
CA ALA A 36 -14.63 -6.55 -4.89
C ALA A 36 -14.29 -6.64 -3.39
N LEU A 37 -13.21 -5.97 -2.98
CA LEU A 37 -12.87 -5.80 -1.57
C LEU A 37 -13.38 -4.43 -1.14
N ILE A 38 -14.31 -4.40 -0.19
CA ILE A 38 -14.88 -3.17 0.35
C ILE A 38 -14.41 -3.04 1.79
N SER A 39 -13.60 -2.02 2.08
CA SER A 39 -13.25 -1.67 3.45
C SER A 39 -14.42 -0.96 4.11
N LEU A 40 -14.80 -1.42 5.29
CA LEU A 40 -15.79 -0.75 6.13
C LEU A 40 -15.09 -0.17 7.36
N ARG A 41 -15.48 1.05 7.74
CA ARG A 41 -14.99 1.72 8.93
C ARG A 41 -16.12 2.19 9.83
N ARG A 42 -15.75 2.51 11.06
CA ARG A 42 -16.59 3.22 12.02
C ARG A 42 -16.22 4.70 12.01
N LEU A 43 -17.21 5.58 11.98
CA LEU A 43 -17.07 7.02 12.16
C LEU A 43 -17.92 7.43 13.37
N GLY A 44 -17.30 7.51 14.55
CA GLY A 44 -18.01 7.74 15.80
C GLY A 44 -19.06 6.64 16.07
N THR A 45 -20.34 7.02 16.07
CA THR A 45 -21.48 6.10 16.24
C THR A 45 -21.92 5.42 14.95
N LEU A 46 -21.48 5.92 13.78
CA LEU A 46 -21.83 5.33 12.48
C LEU A 46 -20.94 4.13 12.19
N VAL A 47 -21.56 2.96 11.97
CA VAL A 47 -20.87 1.70 11.68
C VAL A 47 -21.20 1.28 10.25
N GLY A 48 -20.24 0.64 9.56
CA GLY A 48 -20.45 0.14 8.20
C GLY A 48 -20.27 1.19 7.11
N VAL A 49 -19.56 2.29 7.40
CA VAL A 49 -19.25 3.32 6.40
C VAL A 49 -18.21 2.76 5.45
N VAL A 50 -18.46 2.84 4.14
CA VAL A 50 -17.49 2.41 3.13
C VAL A 50 -16.29 3.33 3.14
N ASP A 51 -15.10 2.77 3.36
CA ASP A 51 -13.84 3.47 3.19
C ASP A 51 -13.33 3.25 1.76
N THR A 52 -13.67 4.21 0.90
CA THR A 52 -13.26 4.17 -0.51
C THR A 52 -11.80 4.51 -0.71
N LEU A 53 -11.06 4.97 0.32
CA LEU A 53 -9.67 5.45 0.22
C LEU A 53 -8.68 4.64 1.06
N ASP A 54 -9.10 3.51 1.63
CA ASP A 54 -8.22 2.64 2.43
C ASP A 54 -7.07 2.05 1.58
N VAL A 55 -5.93 2.74 1.58
CA VAL A 55 -4.70 2.29 0.91
C VAL A 55 -4.01 1.15 1.68
N ARG A 56 -4.40 0.89 2.93
CA ARG A 56 -3.73 -0.04 3.85
C ARG A 56 -4.02 -1.50 3.57
N ARG A 57 -5.00 -1.79 2.71
CA ARG A 57 -5.36 -3.16 2.32
C ARG A 57 -5.00 -3.50 0.89
N GLU A 58 -4.74 -2.51 0.06
CA GLU A 58 -4.40 -2.71 -1.35
C GLU A 58 -2.96 -3.19 -1.51
N ARG A 59 -2.61 -3.72 -2.69
CA ARG A 59 -1.19 -3.93 -3.02
C ARG A 59 -0.52 -2.55 -3.16
N PRO A 60 0.75 -2.36 -2.75
CA PRO A 60 1.35 -1.02 -2.68
C PRO A 60 1.29 -0.21 -3.98
N ASP A 61 1.48 -0.83 -5.15
CA ASP A 61 1.28 -0.22 -6.47
C ASP A 61 -0.10 0.43 -6.63
N LYS A 62 -1.16 -0.30 -6.26
CA LYS A 62 -2.54 0.20 -6.31
C LYS A 62 -2.80 1.28 -5.28
N GLY A 63 -2.25 1.12 -4.08
CA GLY A 63 -2.34 2.14 -3.03
C GLY A 63 -1.72 3.47 -3.46
N PHE A 64 -0.53 3.46 -4.05
CA PHE A 64 0.10 4.66 -4.60
C PHE A 64 -0.70 5.24 -5.77
N ALA A 65 -1.20 4.39 -6.69
CA ALA A 65 -2.08 4.84 -7.78
C ALA A 65 -3.35 5.51 -7.24
N LYS A 66 -3.92 5.01 -6.14
CA LYS A 66 -5.09 5.60 -5.49
C LYS A 66 -4.82 6.97 -4.89
N LEU A 67 -3.66 7.15 -4.24
CA LEU A 67 -3.22 8.48 -3.77
C LEU A 67 -3.09 9.46 -4.93
N ARG A 68 -2.44 9.02 -6.02
CA ARG A 68 -2.28 9.80 -7.25
C ARG A 68 -3.62 10.17 -7.89
N ASP A 69 -4.54 9.23 -8.01
CA ASP A 69 -5.76 9.42 -8.80
C ASP A 69 -6.84 10.18 -8.01
N HIS A 70 -6.87 10.03 -6.68
CA HIS A 70 -7.91 10.64 -5.85
C HIS A 70 -7.40 11.79 -5.00
N ARG A 71 -6.34 11.59 -4.20
CA ARG A 71 -5.90 12.56 -3.20
C ARG A 71 -5.12 13.72 -3.83
N LEU A 72 -4.29 13.44 -4.83
CA LEU A 72 -3.51 14.48 -5.52
C LEU A 72 -4.42 15.53 -6.18
N SER A 73 -5.53 15.09 -6.80
CA SER A 73 -6.50 16.00 -7.40
C SER A 73 -7.22 16.88 -6.37
N ALA A 74 -7.49 16.34 -5.17
CA ALA A 74 -8.10 17.08 -4.08
C ALA A 74 -7.11 18.11 -3.51
N LEU A 75 -5.85 17.73 -3.32
CA LEU A 75 -4.77 18.61 -2.89
C LEU A 75 -4.58 19.80 -3.83
N ARG A 76 -4.56 19.54 -5.15
CA ARG A 76 -4.44 20.63 -6.14
C ARG A 76 -5.59 21.64 -6.00
N LYS A 77 -6.82 21.16 -5.84
CA LYS A 77 -8.00 22.04 -5.65
C LYS A 77 -7.91 22.87 -4.37
N LEU A 78 -7.46 22.28 -3.27
CA LEU A 78 -7.28 22.99 -2.00
C LEU A 78 -6.19 24.07 -2.13
N LEU A 79 -5.08 23.75 -2.79
CA LEU A 79 -3.99 24.68 -3.05
C LEU A 79 -4.45 25.85 -3.93
N ASP A 80 -5.11 25.57 -5.05
CA ASP A 80 -5.61 26.58 -5.99
C ASP A 80 -6.63 27.52 -5.33
N ALA A 81 -7.41 26.99 -4.37
CA ALA A 81 -8.39 27.76 -3.60
C ALA A 81 -7.77 28.53 -2.40
N GLY A 82 -6.50 28.29 -2.07
CA GLY A 82 -5.87 28.83 -0.86
C GLY A 82 -6.53 28.33 0.44
N ASP A 83 -7.08 27.11 0.42
CA ASP A 83 -7.83 26.55 1.54
C ASP A 83 -6.87 26.06 2.65
N VAL A 84 -7.11 26.51 3.88
CA VAL A 84 -6.35 26.10 5.09
C VAL A 84 -6.44 24.60 5.38
N GLY A 85 -7.42 23.89 4.78
CA GLY A 85 -7.51 22.44 4.81
C GLY A 85 -6.39 21.71 4.05
N TYR A 86 -5.63 22.42 3.20
CA TYR A 86 -4.52 21.86 2.42
C TYR A 86 -3.49 21.13 3.30
N ASP A 87 -2.99 21.78 4.36
CA ASP A 87 -1.94 21.19 5.20
C ASP A 87 -2.41 19.92 5.92
N ASN A 88 -3.66 19.89 6.37
CA ASN A 88 -4.24 18.73 7.03
C ASN A 88 -4.38 17.55 6.06
N GLU A 89 -4.84 17.84 4.83
CA GLU A 89 -4.96 16.84 3.79
C GLU A 89 -3.60 16.33 3.33
N MET A 90 -2.61 17.22 3.18
CA MET A 90 -1.26 16.86 2.79
C MET A 90 -0.59 15.99 3.85
N LYS A 91 -0.72 16.34 5.13
CA LYS A 91 -0.25 15.50 6.26
C LYS A 91 -0.88 14.11 6.23
N ALA A 92 -2.19 14.02 5.95
CA ALA A 92 -2.87 12.73 5.84
C ALA A 92 -2.33 11.90 4.68
N VAL A 93 -2.08 12.51 3.52
CA VAL A 93 -1.48 11.84 2.36
C VAL A 93 -0.05 11.39 2.65
N CYS A 94 0.77 12.22 3.32
CA CYS A 94 2.12 11.83 3.73
C CYS A 94 2.13 10.60 4.65
N SER A 95 1.19 10.53 5.60
CA SER A 95 1.07 9.36 6.48
C SER A 95 0.64 8.10 5.71
N ASP A 96 -0.32 8.23 4.80
CA ASP A 96 -0.73 7.14 3.91
C ASP A 96 0.42 6.69 2.98
N PHE A 97 1.22 7.63 2.47
CA PHE A 97 2.42 7.36 1.66
C PHE A 97 3.43 6.54 2.47
N ARG A 98 3.77 6.97 3.70
CA ARG A 98 4.68 6.24 4.58
C ARG A 98 4.22 4.80 4.81
N ILE A 99 2.93 4.61 5.11
CA ILE A 99 2.36 3.27 5.27
C ILE A 99 2.55 2.42 4.01
N LEU A 100 2.40 3.01 2.82
CA LEU A 100 2.62 2.30 1.57
C LEU A 100 4.10 1.95 1.33
N VAL A 101 5.04 2.78 1.77
CA VAL A 101 6.47 2.46 1.72
C VAL A 101 6.77 1.26 2.63
N GLU A 102 6.31 1.27 3.88
CA GLU A 102 6.44 0.14 4.81
C GLU A 102 5.86 -1.15 4.22
N ARG A 103 4.68 -1.06 3.60
CA ARG A 103 4.03 -2.20 2.95
C ARG A 103 4.73 -2.63 1.66
N SER A 104 5.44 -1.73 0.98
CA SER A 104 6.29 -2.09 -0.17
C SER A 104 7.46 -2.97 0.28
N VAL A 105 8.06 -2.68 1.44
CA VAL A 105 9.07 -3.57 2.02
C VAL A 105 8.48 -4.96 2.29
N GLU A 106 7.33 -5.04 3.00
CA GLU A 106 6.73 -6.33 3.36
C GLU A 106 6.23 -7.13 2.14
N LYS A 107 5.50 -6.48 1.23
CA LYS A 107 4.72 -7.16 0.17
C LYS A 107 5.44 -7.22 -1.16
N VAL A 108 6.32 -6.26 -1.46
CA VAL A 108 7.06 -6.20 -2.73
C VAL A 108 8.46 -6.77 -2.51
N MET A 109 9.30 -6.10 -1.73
CA MET A 109 10.71 -6.50 -1.55
C MET A 109 10.86 -7.87 -0.90
N LEU A 110 10.15 -8.08 0.22
CA LEU A 110 10.22 -9.32 0.99
C LEU A 110 9.24 -10.38 0.46
N SER A 111 8.34 -10.04 -0.46
CA SER A 111 7.34 -10.97 -1.01
C SER A 111 6.54 -11.72 0.08
N GLY A 112 6.24 -11.04 1.19
CA GLY A 112 5.53 -11.62 2.34
C GLY A 112 6.36 -12.54 3.23
N LEU A 113 7.70 -12.51 3.12
CA LEU A 113 8.62 -13.26 4.00
C LEU A 113 8.39 -12.91 5.47
N ILE A 114 8.29 -11.62 5.77
CA ILE A 114 7.85 -11.05 7.05
C ILE A 114 6.70 -10.09 6.77
N GLU A 115 5.63 -10.20 7.56
CA GLU A 115 4.47 -9.32 7.47
C GLU A 115 4.02 -8.96 8.87
N ARG A 116 3.57 -7.71 9.06
CA ARG A 116 3.02 -7.30 10.35
C ARG A 116 1.83 -8.19 10.71
N PHE A 117 1.74 -8.57 11.99
CA PHE A 117 0.71 -9.45 12.56
C PHE A 117 0.76 -10.91 12.13
N ARG A 118 1.72 -11.31 11.30
CA ARG A 118 1.99 -12.71 10.98
C ARG A 118 3.19 -13.20 11.79
N ARG A 119 2.97 -14.14 12.72
CA ARG A 119 4.06 -14.70 13.55
C ARG A 119 5.03 -15.59 12.77
N SER A 120 4.56 -16.23 11.70
CA SER A 120 5.36 -17.16 10.90
C SER A 120 6.24 -16.43 9.90
N VAL A 121 7.52 -16.77 9.85
CA VAL A 121 8.43 -16.40 8.76
C VAL A 121 8.17 -17.33 7.56
N GLN A 122 7.94 -16.77 6.37
CA GLN A 122 7.74 -17.57 5.14
C GLN A 122 9.07 -17.93 4.50
N THR A 123 9.72 -18.98 5.01
CA THR A 123 11.05 -19.42 4.55
C THR A 123 11.10 -19.77 3.06
N GLN A 124 9.98 -20.15 2.45
CA GLN A 124 9.87 -20.40 1.00
C GLN A 124 10.11 -19.12 0.16
N GLN A 125 9.91 -17.94 0.76
CA GLN A 125 10.12 -16.66 0.10
C GLN A 125 11.56 -16.16 0.22
N ILE A 126 12.49 -16.89 0.87
CA ILE A 126 13.87 -16.40 1.09
C ILE A 126 14.61 -16.03 -0.21
N ARG A 127 14.22 -16.62 -1.34
CA ARG A 127 14.78 -16.31 -2.66
C ARG A 127 14.48 -14.87 -3.11
N SER A 128 13.39 -14.25 -2.63
CA SER A 128 13.06 -12.85 -2.97
C SER A 128 14.15 -11.88 -2.50
N LEU A 129 14.85 -12.20 -1.39
CA LEU A 129 15.94 -11.39 -0.87
C LEU A 129 17.09 -11.21 -1.89
N ALA A 130 17.34 -12.21 -2.73
CA ALA A 130 18.39 -12.13 -3.75
C ALA A 130 18.06 -11.18 -4.90
N LYS A 131 16.81 -10.69 -4.99
CA LYS A 131 16.33 -9.77 -6.02
C LYS A 131 16.41 -8.30 -5.60
N ILE A 132 16.67 -8.05 -4.32
CA ILE A 132 16.81 -6.70 -3.76
C ILE A 132 18.20 -6.17 -4.09
N THR A 133 18.26 -4.98 -4.67
CA THR A 133 19.51 -4.27 -4.97
C THR A 133 19.79 -3.19 -3.92
N PRO A 134 21.04 -2.71 -3.80
CA PRO A 134 21.34 -1.56 -2.95
C PRO A 134 20.51 -0.31 -3.30
N ASP A 135 20.25 -0.08 -4.59
CA ASP A 135 19.45 1.06 -5.06
C ASP A 135 17.99 0.99 -4.58
N ASP A 136 17.41 -0.21 -4.49
CA ASP A 136 16.07 -0.38 -3.91
C ASP A 136 16.05 0.08 -2.44
N CYS A 137 17.06 -0.30 -1.66
CA CYS A 137 17.18 0.09 -0.26
C CYS A 137 17.36 1.60 -0.11
N VAL A 138 18.21 2.20 -0.95
CA VAL A 138 18.43 3.66 -0.95
C VAL A 138 17.14 4.41 -1.25
N LEU A 139 16.37 3.97 -2.25
CA LEU A 139 15.09 4.59 -2.58
C LEU A 139 14.10 4.49 -1.42
N VAL A 140 13.96 3.29 -0.82
CA VAL A 140 13.05 3.10 0.33
C VAL A 140 13.47 3.95 1.52
N ASP A 141 14.76 4.02 1.85
CA ASP A 141 15.26 4.85 2.95
C ASP A 141 15.02 6.35 2.71
N GLN A 142 15.20 6.82 1.47
CA GLN A 142 14.89 8.19 1.07
C GLN A 142 13.40 8.49 1.27
N MET A 143 12.51 7.62 0.78
CA MET A 143 11.07 7.80 0.89
C MET A 143 10.58 7.69 2.35
N MET A 144 11.11 6.75 3.12
CA MET A 144 10.83 6.64 4.56
C MET A 144 11.26 7.90 5.30
N THR A 145 12.46 8.42 5.03
CA THR A 145 12.97 9.63 5.66
C THR A 145 12.13 10.85 5.29
N LYS A 146 11.78 11.00 4.02
CA LYS A 146 11.00 12.15 3.53
C LYS A 146 9.61 12.21 4.16
N TYR A 147 8.88 11.10 4.12
CA TYR A 147 7.48 11.04 4.56
C TYR A 147 7.29 10.75 6.06
N SER A 148 8.37 10.65 6.85
CA SER A 148 8.31 10.53 8.31
C SER A 148 8.54 11.83 9.08
N ARG A 149 9.05 12.88 8.41
CA ARG A 149 9.44 14.15 9.06
C ARG A 149 8.30 14.84 9.80
N PHE A 150 7.07 14.73 9.29
CA PHE A 150 5.89 15.43 9.80
C PHE A 150 5.14 14.69 10.91
N GLU A 151 5.53 13.44 11.21
CA GLU A 151 4.84 12.60 12.20
C GLU A 151 5.40 12.76 13.62
N HIS A 152 6.46 13.57 13.79
CA HIS A 152 7.11 13.82 15.08
C HIS A 152 7.13 15.32 15.37
N SER A 153 6.96 15.69 16.65
CA SER A 153 7.16 17.06 17.12
C SER A 153 8.64 17.40 16.95
N GLN A 154 8.97 18.09 15.86
CA GLN A 154 10.34 18.57 15.61
C GLN A 154 10.57 19.88 16.38
N SER A 155 11.84 20.21 16.58
CA SER A 155 12.25 21.52 17.09
C SER A 155 11.82 22.62 16.12
N ASP A 156 11.49 23.81 16.63
CA ASP A 156 11.14 25.00 15.83
C ASP A 156 12.27 25.45 14.87
N GLU A 157 13.47 24.90 15.00
CA GLU A 157 14.64 25.18 14.14
C GLU A 157 14.74 24.29 12.89
N ILE A 158 13.86 23.29 12.73
CA ILE A 158 13.80 22.46 11.52
C ILE A 158 12.59 22.89 10.71
N ASP A 159 12.82 23.54 9.56
CA ASP A 159 11.80 23.74 8.53
C ASP A 159 11.41 22.37 7.96
N ALA A 160 10.54 21.66 8.67
CA ALA A 160 9.89 20.46 8.18
C ALA A 160 8.74 20.89 7.26
N ASP A 161 9.09 21.43 6.10
CA ASP A 161 8.13 21.81 5.07
C ASP A 161 7.52 20.56 4.46
N LEU A 162 6.18 20.51 4.45
CA LEU A 162 5.43 19.48 3.73
C LEU A 162 5.88 19.45 2.27
N PRO A 163 5.94 18.27 1.63
CA PRO A 163 6.30 18.21 0.22
C PRO A 163 5.30 19.04 -0.60
N GLY A 164 5.79 19.65 -1.68
CA GLY A 164 4.92 20.31 -2.64
C GLY A 164 3.99 19.31 -3.36
N VAL A 165 2.86 19.77 -3.89
CA VAL A 165 1.94 18.89 -4.66
C VAL A 165 2.64 18.24 -5.84
N ASP A 166 3.50 18.97 -6.55
CA ASP A 166 4.25 18.43 -7.69
C ASP A 166 5.32 17.43 -7.25
N GLU A 167 6.01 17.71 -6.14
CA GLU A 167 6.98 16.80 -5.55
C GLU A 167 6.34 15.48 -5.10
N LEU A 168 5.16 15.56 -4.47
CA LEU A 168 4.35 14.38 -4.16
C LEU A 168 3.95 13.61 -5.42
N ALA A 169 3.57 14.31 -6.49
CA ALA A 169 3.18 13.67 -7.75
C ALA A 169 4.35 12.88 -8.37
N ASP A 170 5.55 13.46 -8.36
CA ASP A 170 6.77 12.83 -8.86
C ASP A 170 7.16 11.62 -8.01
N ASP A 171 7.10 11.72 -6.68
CA ASP A 171 7.39 10.60 -5.78
C ASP A 171 6.37 9.45 -5.94
N LEU A 172 5.08 9.76 -6.08
CA LEU A 172 4.04 8.76 -6.35
C LEU A 172 4.33 8.02 -7.65
N LYS A 173 4.71 8.73 -8.70
CA LYS A 173 5.11 8.15 -9.98
C LYS A 173 6.36 7.28 -9.82
N LEU A 174 7.39 7.79 -9.13
CA LEU A 174 8.64 7.08 -8.87
C LEU A 174 8.38 5.75 -8.15
N MET A 175 7.54 5.74 -7.11
CA MET A 175 7.21 4.52 -6.38
C MET A 175 6.42 3.51 -7.22
N ILE A 176 5.45 3.97 -8.04
CA ILE A 176 4.69 3.09 -8.94
C ILE A 176 5.62 2.46 -9.99
N ASP A 177 6.46 3.28 -10.61
CA ASP A 177 7.39 2.83 -11.66
C ASP A 177 8.42 1.87 -11.07
N TRP A 178 8.99 2.17 -9.89
CA TRP A 178 9.92 1.29 -9.18
C TRP A 178 9.31 -0.07 -8.83
N ILE A 179 8.07 -0.12 -8.32
CA ILE A 179 7.39 -1.40 -8.04
C ILE A 179 7.26 -2.21 -9.33
N GLY A 180 6.90 -1.56 -10.45
CA GLY A 180 6.80 -2.21 -11.76
C GLY A 180 8.13 -2.81 -12.23
N GLU A 181 9.24 -2.10 -12.05
CA GLU A 181 10.58 -2.60 -12.39
C GLU A 181 11.05 -3.72 -11.44
N PHE A 182 10.77 -3.59 -10.15
CA PHE A 182 11.06 -4.63 -9.16
C PHE A 182 10.32 -5.93 -9.50
N ASP A 183 9.03 -5.84 -9.82
CA ASP A 183 8.19 -7.00 -10.19
C ASP A 183 8.75 -7.74 -11.41
N LYS A 184 9.20 -7.01 -12.44
CA LYS A 184 9.83 -7.61 -13.63
C LYS A 184 11.12 -8.35 -13.25
N ARG A 185 11.94 -7.78 -12.37
CA ARG A 185 13.17 -8.41 -11.87
C ARG A 185 12.90 -9.62 -10.98
N ALA A 186 11.82 -9.59 -10.20
CA ALA A 186 11.41 -10.69 -9.33
C ALA A 186 10.85 -11.90 -10.11
N ALA A 187 10.24 -11.65 -11.28
CA ALA A 187 9.72 -12.70 -12.15
C ALA A 187 10.79 -13.41 -13.01
N ALA A 188 11.96 -12.79 -13.20
CA ALA A 188 13.11 -13.33 -13.94
C ALA A 188 13.92 -14.33 -13.09
#